data_AF-A0A957UPH8-F1
#
_entry.id   AF-A0A957UPH8-F1
#
_cell.length_a   1.000
_cell.length_b   1.000
_cell.length_c   1.000
_cell.angle_alpha   90.00
_cell.angle_beta   90.00
_cell.angle_gamma   90.00
#
_symmetry.space_group_name_H-M   'P 1'
#
loop_
_entity.id
_entity.type
_entity.pdbx_description
1 polymer ?
#
loop_
_entity_poly.entity_id
_entity_poly.type
_entity_poly.pdbx_seq_one_letter_code
_entity_poly.pdbx_strand_id
1 'polypeptide(L)'
;MKIAAVRILKMSGAMQHDGDFWEERLVRPVDIYPEHKVEVQRIDKADSTASRITAWFVRIETDEGVYGIGGPFSEDQAYIIGKQLAPLLIGHDALATERIWDRMYRFMVHGRKGVVMQAISSVDCALWDLKGKALNAPVCQLLG
;
A
#
# COMPACT_ATOMS: atom_id res chain seq x y z
N MET A 1 -20.40 -13.14 0.36
CA MET A 1 -18.98 -12.92 0.67
C MET A 1 -18.78 -11.53 1.27
N LYS A 2 -18.90 -11.41 2.60
CA LYS A 2 -18.71 -10.15 3.32
C LYS A 2 -17.29 -10.02 3.85
N ILE A 3 -16.77 -8.80 3.88
CA ILE A 3 -15.48 -8.50 4.52
C ILE A 3 -15.59 -8.74 6.03
N ALA A 4 -14.83 -9.70 6.54
CA ALA A 4 -14.79 -10.09 7.95
C ALA A 4 -13.63 -9.41 8.69
N ALA A 5 -12.49 -9.18 8.03
CA ALA A 5 -11.35 -8.50 8.63
C ALA A 5 -10.52 -7.73 7.61
N VAL A 6 -9.87 -6.66 8.09
CA VAL A 6 -8.84 -5.92 7.36
C VAL A 6 -7.60 -5.90 8.25
N ARG A 7 -6.51 -6.53 7.79
CA ARG A 7 -5.25 -6.67 8.54
C ARG A 7 -4.15 -5.88 7.86
N ILE A 8 -3.38 -5.14 8.66
CA ILE A 8 -2.14 -4.53 8.22
C ILE A 8 -0.99 -5.50 8.51
N LEU A 9 -0.19 -5.79 7.50
CA LEU A 9 1.00 -6.62 7.59
C LEU A 9 2.23 -5.74 7.42
N LYS A 10 3.17 -5.84 8.36
CA LYS A 10 4.50 -5.22 8.25
C LYS A 10 5.51 -6.33 7.97
N MET A 11 6.15 -6.29 6.82
CA MET A 11 7.22 -7.21 6.46
C MET A 11 8.55 -6.48 6.51
N SER A 12 9.56 -7.12 7.08
CA SER A 12 10.93 -6.62 7.04
C SER A 12 11.86 -7.72 6.54
N GLY A 13 12.78 -7.35 5.67
CA GLY A 13 13.82 -8.22 5.14
C GLY A 13 15.14 -7.47 4.99
N ALA A 14 16.13 -8.16 4.45
CA ALA A 14 17.41 -7.58 4.08
C ALA A 14 17.61 -7.78 2.57
N MET A 15 17.85 -6.69 1.84
CA MET A 15 18.24 -6.77 0.44
C MET A 15 19.75 -6.76 0.37
N GLN A 16 20.30 -7.84 -0.18
CA GLN A 16 21.73 -7.95 -0.41
C GLN A 16 22.13 -7.09 -1.61
N HIS A 17 23.29 -6.44 -1.53
CA HIS A 17 23.87 -5.66 -2.61
C HIS A 17 25.39 -5.62 -2.50
N ASP A 18 26.04 -5.47 -3.65
CA ASP A 18 27.48 -5.27 -3.73
C ASP A 18 27.77 -3.76 -3.67
N GLY A 19 28.59 -3.32 -2.72
CA GLY A 19 28.99 -1.92 -2.59
C GLY A 19 27.88 -0.95 -2.15
N ASP A 20 28.00 0.31 -2.52
CA ASP A 20 27.08 1.39 -2.12
C ASP A 20 25.74 1.26 -2.89
N PHE A 21 24.68 0.82 -2.20
CA PHE A 21 23.32 0.77 -2.73
C PHE A 21 22.76 2.19 -2.82
N TRP A 22 22.81 2.76 -4.04
CA TRP A 22 22.45 4.14 -4.45
C TRP A 22 23.59 5.17 -4.35
N GLU A 23 24.40 5.25 -5.39
CA GLU A 23 25.52 6.21 -5.48
C GLU A 23 25.08 7.65 -5.78
N GLU A 24 23.95 7.85 -6.46
CA GLU A 24 23.48 9.16 -6.89
C GLU A 24 22.23 9.63 -6.14
N ARG A 25 22.33 10.82 -5.56
CA ARG A 25 21.22 11.53 -4.94
C ARG A 25 20.17 11.91 -5.99
N LEU A 26 18.92 11.51 -5.78
CA LEU A 26 17.78 11.99 -6.56
C LEU A 26 17.65 13.52 -6.43
N VAL A 27 17.65 14.23 -7.57
CA VAL A 27 17.36 15.67 -7.62
C VAL A 27 15.89 15.90 -7.30
N ARG A 28 15.59 16.82 -6.37
CA ARG A 28 14.26 17.06 -5.83
C ARG A 28 13.78 18.47 -6.19
N PRO A 29 12.46 18.72 -6.27
CA PRO A 29 11.93 20.08 -6.49
C PRO A 29 12.39 21.12 -5.45
N VAL A 30 12.69 20.69 -4.23
CA VAL A 30 13.20 21.57 -3.15
C VAL A 30 14.63 22.04 -3.38
N ASP A 31 15.34 21.46 -4.36
CA ASP A 31 16.74 21.77 -4.64
C ASP A 31 16.93 23.18 -5.23
N ILE A 32 15.86 23.93 -5.51
CA ILE A 32 15.97 25.35 -5.83
C ILE A 32 16.58 26.16 -4.67
N TYR A 33 16.44 25.67 -3.45
CA TYR A 33 16.97 26.28 -2.23
C TYR A 33 18.36 25.70 -1.93
N PRO A 34 19.44 26.52 -1.92
CA PRO A 34 20.81 26.05 -1.74
C PRO A 34 21.03 25.18 -0.49
N GLU A 35 20.35 25.48 0.61
CA GLU A 35 20.40 24.73 1.87
C GLU A 35 19.90 23.27 1.72
N HIS A 36 19.04 22.99 0.75
CA HIS A 36 18.49 21.65 0.49
C HIS A 36 19.26 20.85 -0.56
N LYS A 37 20.19 21.49 -1.30
CA LYS A 37 21.05 20.81 -2.29
C LYS A 37 22.11 19.92 -1.65
N VAL A 38 22.55 20.24 -0.43
CA VAL A 38 23.71 19.61 0.24
C VAL A 38 23.30 18.43 1.14
N GLU A 39 22.00 18.23 1.36
CA GLU A 39 21.48 16.99 1.97
C GLU A 39 21.75 15.82 1.03
N VAL A 40 22.91 15.18 1.18
CA VAL A 40 23.09 13.79 0.80
C VAL A 40 22.11 13.02 1.68
N GLN A 41 21.15 12.31 1.08
CA GLN A 41 20.44 11.26 1.81
C GLN A 41 21.50 10.29 2.28
N ARG A 42 21.92 10.43 3.53
CA ARG A 42 22.79 9.49 4.20
C ARG A 42 21.93 8.26 4.42
N ILE A 43 21.82 7.40 3.40
CA ILE A 43 21.69 5.98 3.66
C ILE A 43 22.95 5.69 4.47
N ASP A 44 22.78 5.29 5.73
CA ASP A 44 23.90 5.01 6.61
C ASP A 44 24.86 4.11 5.85
N LYS A 45 26.03 4.67 5.48
CA LYS A 45 27.18 3.95 4.94
C LYS A 45 27.77 3.07 6.04
N ALA A 46 26.95 2.18 6.59
CA ALA A 46 27.48 1.02 7.26
C ALA A 46 28.01 0.13 6.15
N ASP A 47 29.26 -0.33 6.29
CA ASP A 47 29.88 -1.40 5.50
C ASP A 47 29.01 -2.67 5.55
N SER A 48 27.88 -2.62 4.87
CA SER A 48 26.81 -3.60 4.96
C SER A 48 26.53 -4.05 3.54
N THR A 49 26.79 -5.33 3.29
CA THR A 49 26.37 -6.01 2.06
C THR A 49 24.86 -6.20 2.01
N ALA A 50 24.12 -5.59 2.94
CA ALA A 50 22.71 -5.85 3.19
C ALA A 50 22.00 -4.62 3.77
N SER A 51 21.05 -4.07 3.01
CA SER A 51 20.18 -2.98 3.45
C SER A 51 18.88 -3.53 4.03
N ARG A 52 18.46 -3.05 5.21
CA ARG A 52 17.18 -3.44 5.80
C ARG A 52 16.03 -2.78 5.04
N ILE A 53 15.14 -3.58 4.46
CA ILE A 53 13.93 -3.10 3.79
C ILE A 53 12.71 -3.43 4.64
N THR A 54 11.79 -2.47 4.76
CA THR A 54 10.50 -2.67 5.40
C THR A 54 9.39 -2.27 4.43
N ALA A 55 8.37 -3.12 4.30
CA ALA A 55 7.21 -2.89 3.45
C ALA A 55 5.92 -3.20 4.21
N TRP A 56 4.86 -2.47 3.88
CA TRP A 56 3.53 -2.67 4.47
C TRP A 56 2.56 -3.19 3.42
N PHE A 57 1.64 -4.06 3.86
CA PHE A 57 0.59 -4.63 3.03
C PHE A 57 -0.74 -4.64 3.77
N VAL A 58 -1.85 -4.66 3.03
CA VAL A 58 -3.19 -4.87 3.54
C VAL A 58 -3.67 -6.24 3.11
N ARG A 59 -4.27 -7.00 4.02
CA ARG A 59 -4.96 -8.25 3.76
C ARG A 59 -6.43 -8.09 4.13
N ILE A 60 -7.31 -8.31 3.15
CA ILE A 60 -8.77 -8.26 3.32
C ILE A 60 -9.27 -9.69 3.34
N GLU A 61 -9.93 -10.09 4.42
CA GLU A 61 -10.45 -11.44 4.63
C GLU A 61 -11.98 -11.42 4.61
N THR A 62 -12.59 -12.46 4.06
CA THR A 62 -14.05 -12.63 4.01
C THR A 62 -14.54 -13.69 4.98
N ASP A 63 -15.85 -13.66 5.25
CA ASP A 63 -16.57 -14.67 6.03
C ASP A 63 -16.56 -16.06 5.37
N GLU A 64 -16.24 -16.15 4.09
CA GLU A 64 -16.13 -17.40 3.31
C GLU A 64 -14.68 -17.91 3.21
N GLY A 65 -13.72 -17.29 3.91
CA GLY A 65 -12.32 -17.72 3.96
C GLY A 65 -11.45 -17.28 2.77
N VAL A 66 -12.03 -16.58 1.79
CA VAL A 66 -11.28 -15.96 0.68
C VAL A 66 -10.63 -14.67 1.17
N TYR A 67 -9.39 -14.41 0.74
CA TYR A 67 -8.68 -13.18 1.07
C TYR A 67 -7.90 -12.62 -0.11
N GLY A 68 -7.71 -11.30 -0.13
CA GLY A 68 -6.84 -10.61 -1.06
C GLY A 68 -5.80 -9.75 -0.36
N ILE A 69 -4.69 -9.46 -1.05
CA ILE A 69 -3.54 -8.71 -0.56
C ILE A 69 -3.26 -7.53 -1.50
N GLY A 70 -2.95 -6.37 -0.92
CA GLY A 70 -2.52 -5.17 -1.64
C GLY A 70 -1.31 -4.50 -0.98
N GLY A 71 -0.45 -3.89 -1.79
CA GLY A 71 0.81 -3.27 -1.38
C GLY A 71 1.91 -3.49 -2.41
N PRO A 72 3.18 -3.12 -2.11
CA PRO A 72 3.64 -2.51 -0.86
C PRO A 72 3.23 -1.03 -0.73
N PHE A 73 3.13 -0.54 0.52
CA PHE A 73 2.84 0.88 0.82
C PHE A 73 3.60 1.41 2.05
N SER A 74 3.46 2.71 2.34
CA SER A 74 4.12 3.40 3.46
C SER A 74 3.37 3.27 4.80
N GLU A 75 4.04 3.56 5.92
CA GLU A 75 3.42 3.54 7.25
C GLU A 75 2.24 4.50 7.39
N ASP A 76 2.31 5.67 6.74
CA ASP A 76 1.19 6.64 6.72
C ASP A 76 -0.07 6.04 6.06
N GLN A 77 0.11 5.28 4.97
CA GLN A 77 -0.99 4.56 4.34
C GLN A 77 -1.52 3.46 5.27
N ALA A 78 -0.64 2.75 5.98
CA ALA A 78 -1.02 1.73 6.96
C ALA A 78 -1.92 2.31 8.06
N TYR A 79 -1.62 3.51 8.55
CA TYR A 79 -2.45 4.23 9.51
C TYR A 79 -3.83 4.56 8.94
N ILE A 80 -3.91 5.13 7.73
CA ILE A 80 -5.18 5.48 7.08
C ILE A 80 -6.03 4.22 6.85
N ILE A 81 -5.44 3.16 6.30
CA ILE A 81 -6.15 1.91 6.02
C ILE A 81 -6.65 1.31 7.34
N GLY A 82 -5.79 1.16 8.34
CA GLY A 82 -6.13 0.47 9.58
C GLY A 82 -7.09 1.24 10.49
N LYS A 83 -6.98 2.58 10.55
CA LYS A 83 -7.76 3.39 11.49
C LYS A 83 -8.98 4.06 10.87
N GLN A 84 -8.95 4.37 9.58
CA GLN A 84 -10.01 5.16 8.94
C GLN A 84 -10.82 4.32 7.96
N LEU A 85 -10.15 3.58 7.07
CA LEU A 85 -10.86 2.81 6.04
C LEU A 85 -11.41 1.48 6.57
N ALA A 86 -10.63 0.72 7.34
CA ALA A 86 -11.03 -0.61 7.80
C ALA A 86 -12.42 -0.66 8.46
N PRO A 87 -12.80 0.22 9.41
CA PRO A 87 -14.14 0.22 10.00
C PRO A 87 -15.28 0.44 9.00
N LEU A 88 -15.03 1.15 7.90
CA LEU A 88 -16.00 1.41 6.83
C LEU A 88 -16.23 0.17 5.94
N LEU A 89 -15.26 -0.75 5.88
CA LEU A 89 -15.26 -1.90 4.99
C LEU A 89 -15.92 -3.14 5.60
N ILE A 90 -15.79 -3.35 6.91
CA ILE A 90 -16.30 -4.55 7.59
C ILE A 90 -17.81 -4.73 7.35
N GLY A 91 -18.22 -5.96 7.04
CA GLY A 91 -19.60 -6.35 6.80
C GLY A 91 -20.14 -6.07 5.40
N HIS A 92 -19.38 -5.35 4.56
CA HIS A 92 -19.76 -5.09 3.17
C HIS A 92 -19.37 -6.24 2.24
N ASP A 93 -20.14 -6.39 1.15
CA ASP A 93 -19.85 -7.34 0.09
C ASP A 93 -18.51 -7.02 -0.59
N ALA A 94 -17.55 -7.93 -0.49
CA ALA A 94 -16.21 -7.76 -1.03
C ALA A 94 -16.17 -7.68 -2.57
N LEU A 95 -17.20 -8.20 -3.26
CA LEU A 95 -17.27 -8.18 -4.72
C LEU A 95 -17.84 -6.87 -5.28
N ALA A 96 -18.46 -6.06 -4.42
CA ALA A 96 -19.01 -4.75 -4.75
C ALA A 96 -17.90 -3.67 -4.79
N THR A 97 -16.84 -3.91 -5.57
CA THR A 97 -15.61 -3.09 -5.66
C THR A 97 -15.91 -1.61 -5.90
N GLU A 98 -16.72 -1.28 -6.91
CA GLU A 98 -17.12 0.11 -7.21
C GLU A 98 -17.80 0.81 -6.03
N ARG A 99 -18.69 0.09 -5.34
CA ARG A 99 -19.42 0.64 -4.19
C ARG A 99 -18.50 0.86 -3.01
N ILE A 100 -17.55 -0.05 -2.78
CA ILE A 100 -16.54 0.11 -1.73
C ILE A 100 -15.64 1.30 -2.05
N TRP A 101 -15.15 1.41 -3.28
CA TRP A 101 -14.32 2.51 -3.73
C TRP A 101 -15.01 3.87 -3.55
N ASP A 102 -16.24 4.01 -4.03
CA ASP A 102 -17.04 5.24 -3.91
C ASP A 102 -17.22 5.64 -2.44
N ARG A 103 -17.51 4.68 -1.56
CA ARG A 103 -17.64 4.93 -0.12
C ARG A 103 -16.34 5.44 0.50
N MET A 104 -15.21 4.80 0.21
CA MET A 104 -13.91 5.25 0.71
C MET A 104 -13.59 6.68 0.23
N TYR A 105 -13.78 6.94 -1.07
CA TYR A 105 -13.47 8.23 -1.67
C TYR A 105 -14.37 9.36 -1.15
N ARG A 106 -15.65 9.10 -0.89
CA ARG A 106 -16.58 10.09 -0.32
C ARG A 106 -16.36 10.32 1.16
N PHE A 107 -16.04 9.26 1.91
CA PHE A 107 -15.75 9.33 3.34
C PHE A 107 -14.51 10.19 3.63
N MET A 108 -13.48 10.07 2.78
CA MET A 108 -12.25 10.84 2.89
C MET A 108 -12.37 12.22 2.24
N VAL A 109 -13.15 13.13 2.85
CA VAL A 109 -13.51 14.44 2.27
C VAL A 109 -12.29 15.27 1.85
N HIS A 110 -11.21 15.22 2.65
CA HIS A 110 -9.95 15.91 2.39
C HIS A 110 -8.87 15.04 1.71
N GLY A 111 -9.23 13.82 1.30
CA GLY A 111 -8.31 12.82 0.78
C GLY A 111 -8.10 12.83 -0.74
N ARG A 112 -8.51 13.89 -1.44
CA ARG A 112 -8.69 13.91 -2.91
C ARG A 112 -7.40 13.66 -3.71
N LYS A 113 -6.22 13.73 -3.09
CA LYS A 113 -4.90 13.47 -3.68
C LYS A 113 -3.95 12.91 -2.61
N GLY A 114 -2.76 12.49 -3.04
CA GLY A 114 -1.65 12.12 -2.15
C GLY A 114 -1.90 10.81 -1.40
N VAL A 115 -1.39 10.75 -0.16
CA VAL A 115 -1.31 9.52 0.64
C VAL A 115 -2.66 8.83 0.86
N VAL A 116 -3.77 9.59 0.94
CA VAL A 116 -5.11 9.01 1.09
C VAL A 116 -5.55 8.27 -0.17
N MET A 117 -5.32 8.84 -1.36
CA MET A 117 -5.63 8.14 -2.60
C MET A 117 -4.76 6.89 -2.77
N GLN A 118 -3.49 6.94 -2.36
CA GLN A 118 -2.62 5.76 -2.37
C GLN A 118 -3.11 4.66 -1.41
N ALA A 119 -3.60 5.03 -0.22
CA ALA A 119 -4.24 4.11 0.71
C ALA A 119 -5.51 3.47 0.13
N ILE A 120 -6.37 4.26 -0.53
CA ILE A 120 -7.56 3.76 -1.24
C ILE A 120 -7.15 2.78 -2.33
N SER A 121 -6.14 3.12 -3.14
CA SER A 121 -5.62 2.24 -4.19
C SER A 121 -5.10 0.91 -3.63
N SER A 122 -4.41 0.93 -2.49
CA SER A 122 -3.91 -0.30 -1.84
C SER A 122 -5.04 -1.23 -1.41
N VAL A 123 -6.14 -0.68 -0.89
CA VAL A 123 -7.35 -1.45 -0.55
C VAL A 123 -8.03 -1.98 -1.82
N ASP A 124 -8.16 -1.15 -2.86
CA ASP A 124 -8.78 -1.53 -4.13
C ASP A 124 -8.05 -2.70 -4.81
N CYS A 125 -6.72 -2.63 -4.90
CA CYS A 125 -5.89 -3.72 -5.40
C CYS A 125 -6.09 -5.02 -4.60
N ALA A 126 -6.22 -4.93 -3.27
CA ALA A 126 -6.50 -6.10 -2.43
C ALA A 126 -7.89 -6.70 -2.70
N LEU A 127 -8.90 -5.87 -2.99
CA LEU A 127 -10.23 -6.34 -3.38
C LEU A 127 -10.22 -6.99 -4.76
N TRP A 128 -9.39 -6.51 -5.69
CA TRP A 128 -9.21 -7.14 -7.00
C TRP A 128 -8.48 -8.47 -6.93
N ASP A 129 -7.41 -8.59 -6.12
CA ASP A 129 -6.76 -9.87 -5.84
C ASP A 129 -7.75 -10.87 -5.20
N LEU A 130 -8.57 -10.39 -4.25
CA LEU A 130 -9.65 -11.18 -3.64
C LEU A 130 -10.66 -11.63 -4.69
N LYS A 131 -11.12 -10.74 -5.56
CA LYS A 131 -12.11 -11.04 -6.62
C LYS A 131 -11.56 -12.06 -7.62
N GLY A 132 -10.29 -11.95 -8.01
CA GLY A 132 -9.62 -12.94 -8.85
C GLY A 132 -9.62 -14.33 -8.22
N LYS A 133 -9.28 -14.42 -6.93
CA LYS A 133 -9.32 -15.68 -6.16
C LYS A 133 -10.73 -16.23 -5.99
N ALA A 134 -11.71 -15.37 -5.70
CA ALA A 134 -13.11 -15.75 -5.54
C ALA A 134 -13.71 -16.30 -6.85
N LEU A 135 -13.32 -15.75 -8.00
CA LEU A 135 -13.80 -16.15 -9.31
C LEU A 135 -12.90 -17.17 -10.02
N ASN A 136 -11.80 -17.58 -9.38
CA ASN A 136 -10.79 -18.48 -9.94
C ASN A 136 -10.29 -18.03 -11.32
N ALA A 137 -10.02 -16.74 -11.47
CA ALA A 137 -9.58 -16.14 -12.72
C ALA A 137 -8.50 -15.07 -12.47
N PRO A 138 -7.50 -14.93 -13.35
CA PRO A 138 -6.55 -13.83 -13.27
C PRO A 138 -7.27 -12.49 -13.48
N VAL A 139 -6.88 -11.46 -12.71
CA VAL A 139 -7.52 -10.14 -12.73
C VAL A 139 -7.58 -9.52 -14.13
N CYS A 140 -6.56 -9.74 -14.97
CA CYS A 140 -6.55 -9.24 -16.34
C CYS A 140 -7.76 -9.72 -17.16
N GLN A 141 -8.20 -10.97 -16.99
CA GLN A 141 -9.39 -11.49 -17.69
C GLN A 141 -10.69 -10.86 -17.16
N LEU A 142 -10.71 -10.43 -15.91
CA LEU A 142 -11.87 -9.77 -15.29
C LEU A 142 -12.04 -8.31 -15.72
N LEU A 143 -10.97 -7.70 -16.26
CA LEU A 143 -10.96 -6.31 -16.71
C LEU A 143 -11.34 -6.14 -18.20
N GLY A 144 -11.59 -7.25 -18.92
CA GLY A 144 -11.89 -7.27 -20.35
C GLY A 144 -10.64 -7.28 -21.23
#